data_AF-A0A3M1LYE8-F1
#
_entry.id   AF-A0A3M1LYE8-F1
#
_cell.length_a   1.000
_cell.length_b   1.000
_cell.length_c   1.000
_cell.angle_alpha   90.00
_cell.angle_beta   90.00
_cell.angle_gamma   90.00
#
_symmetry.space_group_name_H-M   'P 1'
#
loop_
_entity.id
_entity.type
_entity.pdbx_description
1 polymer ?
#
loop_
_entity_poly.entity_id
_entity_poly.type
_entity_poly.pdbx_seq_one_letter_code
_entity_poly.pdbx_strand_id
1 'polypeptide(L)'
;MTKRPNDQGLSNAFHPSRTPEDARVVNNFPGRYPVEDWRVYYWVVDPQGNLTDRHVTIQLPAGYSETCGPVSLGEPGCIYKVRRWGLACYPSLLERTDFDPYRLLTRDPERFPGGEDQELLHIYLAVTHFDLPGYFIIADPVYPLLLFDPQGDLKGSWLWGPTYAGALAWMVSGGKVRATFEQVRQLEPDLYAEVVGILRKMLQARRRQHPPRAE
;
A
#
# COMPACT_ATOMS: atom_id res chain seq x y z
N MET A 1 32.03 2.53 -31.93
CA MET A 1 30.68 3.14 -31.98
C MET A 1 29.90 2.28 -32.98
N THR A 2 28.73 1.72 -32.71
CA THR A 2 27.54 2.38 -32.14
C THR A 2 26.53 1.31 -31.68
N LYS A 3 25.95 1.55 -30.49
CA LYS A 3 24.64 1.12 -29.95
C LYS A 3 24.22 -0.36 -30.01
N ARG A 4 24.25 -1.01 -28.83
CA ARG A 4 23.27 -2.06 -28.47
C ARG A 4 22.00 -1.37 -27.94
N PRO A 5 20.81 -1.63 -28.49
CA PRO A 5 19.55 -1.21 -27.87
C PRO A 5 18.92 -2.42 -27.17
N ASN A 6 18.96 -2.40 -25.84
CA ASN A 6 17.80 -2.60 -24.95
C ASN A 6 18.32 -2.88 -23.55
N ASP A 7 18.40 -1.80 -22.79
CA ASP A 7 18.51 -1.78 -21.34
C ASP A 7 17.15 -2.21 -20.73
N GLN A 8 16.68 -3.41 -21.07
CA GLN A 8 15.61 -4.08 -20.33
C GLN A 8 16.23 -4.71 -19.08
N GLY A 9 16.67 -3.84 -18.18
CA GLY A 9 17.24 -4.19 -16.90
C GLY A 9 16.80 -3.20 -15.84
N LEU A 10 15.89 -3.66 -14.99
CA LEU A 10 15.62 -3.17 -13.63
C LEU A 10 14.70 -1.94 -13.47
N SER A 11 13.63 -2.19 -12.69
CA SER A 11 12.99 -1.27 -11.73
C SER A 11 11.62 -0.68 -12.09
N ASN A 12 10.58 -1.52 -12.14
CA ASN A 12 9.18 -1.04 -12.02
C ASN A 12 8.35 -1.68 -10.90
N ALA A 13 8.94 -2.51 -10.03
CA ALA A 13 8.12 -3.24 -9.04
C ALA A 13 7.65 -2.40 -7.84
N PHE A 14 8.01 -1.12 -7.74
CA PHE A 14 7.71 -0.30 -6.56
C PHE A 14 7.58 1.19 -6.95
N HIS A 15 6.46 1.57 -7.59
CA HIS A 15 6.08 2.98 -7.78
C HIS A 15 5.83 3.66 -6.41
N PRO A 16 6.14 4.95 -6.21
CA PRO A 16 5.70 5.70 -5.02
C PRO A 16 4.18 5.66 -4.85
N SER A 17 3.64 6.05 -3.70
CA SER A 17 2.19 6.28 -3.65
C SER A 17 1.82 7.39 -4.64
N ARG A 18 0.74 7.19 -5.40
CA ARG A 18 0.16 8.23 -6.27
C ARG A 18 -0.78 9.16 -5.50
N THR A 19 -1.12 8.79 -4.27
CA THR A 19 -2.04 9.57 -3.44
C THR A 19 -1.29 10.75 -2.80
N PRO A 20 -1.80 11.99 -2.93
CA PRO A 20 -1.19 13.16 -2.31
C PRO A 20 -0.97 12.99 -0.81
N GLU A 21 0.10 13.58 -0.27
CA GLU A 21 0.46 13.42 1.15
C GLU A 21 -0.59 13.99 2.11
N ASP A 22 -1.36 14.98 1.67
CA ASP A 22 -2.40 15.69 2.41
C ASP A 22 -3.82 15.11 2.20
N ALA A 23 -3.97 14.09 1.34
CA ALA A 23 -5.26 13.49 1.06
C ALA A 23 -5.90 12.92 2.34
N ARG A 24 -7.17 13.28 2.55
CA ARG A 24 -7.99 12.80 3.67
C ARG A 24 -8.94 11.67 3.27
N VAL A 25 -9.33 11.65 2.00
CA VAL A 25 -10.24 10.66 1.42
C VAL A 25 -9.61 10.14 0.13
N VAL A 26 -9.61 8.82 -0.04
CA VAL A 26 -9.12 8.14 -1.25
C VAL A 26 -10.26 7.37 -1.89
N ASN A 27 -10.57 7.73 -3.14
CA ASN A 27 -11.52 7.03 -3.99
C ASN A 27 -10.98 7.05 -5.43
N ASN A 28 -10.85 5.88 -6.05
CA ASN A 28 -10.33 5.77 -7.41
C ASN A 28 -11.38 6.13 -8.49
N PHE A 29 -12.67 6.19 -8.12
CA PHE A 29 -13.77 6.61 -8.99
C PHE A 29 -14.79 7.48 -8.22
N PRO A 30 -14.39 8.70 -7.80
CA PRO A 30 -15.23 9.55 -6.96
C PRO A 30 -16.57 9.87 -7.63
N GLY A 31 -17.66 9.65 -6.89
CA GLY A 31 -19.04 9.93 -7.35
C GLY A 31 -19.60 8.97 -8.40
N ARG A 32 -18.93 7.84 -8.69
CA ARG A 32 -19.36 6.90 -9.75
C ARG A 32 -20.16 5.70 -9.25
N TYR A 33 -20.13 5.42 -7.96
CA TYR A 33 -20.92 4.37 -7.30
C TYR A 33 -21.20 4.74 -5.84
N PRO A 34 -22.25 4.18 -5.20
CA PRO A 34 -22.48 4.34 -3.78
C PRO A 34 -21.33 3.77 -2.95
N VAL A 35 -20.89 4.51 -1.93
CA VAL A 35 -19.70 4.19 -1.13
C VAL A 35 -19.96 4.21 0.37
N GLU A 36 -19.08 3.53 1.09
CA GLU A 36 -18.92 3.59 2.54
C GLU A 36 -17.59 4.26 2.88
N ASP A 37 -17.54 5.03 3.97
CA ASP A 37 -16.32 5.68 4.45
C ASP A 37 -15.60 4.81 5.47
N TRP A 38 -14.50 4.19 5.06
CA TRP A 38 -13.71 3.28 5.87
C TRP A 38 -12.44 3.94 6.38
N ARG A 39 -12.12 3.77 7.66
CA ARG A 39 -10.93 4.37 8.27
C ARG A 39 -9.76 3.39 8.25
N VAL A 40 -8.65 3.81 7.66
CA VAL A 40 -7.40 3.07 7.68
C VAL A 40 -6.44 3.74 8.62
N TYR A 41 -5.89 3.01 9.59
CA TYR A 41 -4.78 3.43 10.44
C TYR A 41 -3.55 2.62 10.06
N TYR A 42 -2.43 3.30 9.81
CA TYR A 42 -1.24 2.68 9.25
C TYR A 42 0.03 3.46 9.60
N TRP A 43 1.18 2.88 9.27
CA TRP A 43 2.48 3.47 9.55
C TRP A 43 3.28 3.70 8.28
N VAL A 44 3.98 4.82 8.24
CA VAL A 44 4.81 5.21 7.09
C VAL A 44 6.22 5.56 7.54
N VAL A 45 7.17 5.20 6.69
CA VAL A 45 8.56 5.61 6.78
C VAL A 45 8.81 6.70 5.75
N ASP A 46 9.15 7.89 6.21
CA ASP A 46 9.44 9.05 5.36
C ASP A 46 10.78 8.86 4.59
N PRO A 47 11.10 9.72 3.60
CA PRO A 47 12.39 9.66 2.89
C PRO A 47 13.62 9.83 3.79
N GLN A 48 13.44 10.36 5.00
CA GLN A 48 14.48 10.55 6.02
C GLN A 48 14.66 9.32 6.91
N GLY A 49 13.80 8.30 6.75
CA GLY A 49 13.79 7.09 7.55
C GLY A 49 13.08 7.24 8.89
N ASN A 50 12.36 8.33 9.13
CA ASN A 50 11.55 8.49 10.34
C ASN A 50 10.24 7.73 10.17
N LEU A 51 9.80 7.15 11.28
CA LEU A 51 8.54 6.43 11.36
C LEU A 51 7.45 7.36 11.90
N THR A 52 6.29 7.36 11.26
CA THR A 52 5.12 8.13 11.70
C THR A 52 3.85 7.31 11.49
N ASP A 53 2.90 7.43 12.42
CA ASP A 53 1.55 6.93 12.22
C ASP A 53 0.75 7.87 11.31
N ARG A 54 -0.21 7.31 10.60
CA ARG A 54 -1.15 8.03 9.73
C ARG A 54 -2.52 7.38 9.77
N HIS A 55 -3.52 8.15 9.38
CA HIS A 55 -4.83 7.63 9.04
C HIS A 55 -5.40 8.35 7.82
N VAL A 56 -6.26 7.64 7.08
CA VAL A 56 -6.98 8.17 5.93
C VAL A 56 -8.33 7.45 5.81
N THR A 57 -9.31 8.10 5.20
CA THR A 57 -10.54 7.45 4.79
C THR A 57 -10.38 6.88 3.38
N ILE A 58 -10.69 5.60 3.19
CA ILE A 58 -10.87 5.01 1.85
C ILE A 58 -12.37 4.81 1.60
N GLN A 59 -12.78 4.95 0.34
CA GLN A 59 -14.18 4.74 -0.04
C GLN A 59 -14.36 3.42 -0.78
N LEU A 60 -14.84 2.42 -0.04
CA LEU A 60 -15.19 1.11 -0.59
C LEU A 60 -16.64 1.13 -1.10
N PRO A 61 -17.00 0.28 -2.08
CA PRO A 61 -18.39 0.14 -2.53
C PRO A 61 -19.36 -0.17 -1.39
N ALA A 62 -20.57 0.39 -1.43
CA ALA A 62 -21.60 0.10 -0.43
C ALA A 62 -21.94 -1.40 -0.36
N GLY A 63 -22.24 -1.90 0.84
CA GLY A 63 -22.46 -3.31 1.15
C GLY A 63 -21.20 -4.05 1.61
N TYR A 64 -20.03 -3.42 1.52
CA TYR A 64 -18.77 -4.03 1.96
C TYR A 64 -18.76 -4.25 3.47
N SER A 65 -19.33 -3.34 4.28
CA SER A 65 -19.33 -3.44 5.74
C SER A 65 -20.18 -4.61 6.25
N GLU A 66 -21.27 -4.90 5.55
CA GLU A 66 -22.17 -6.02 5.85
C GLU A 66 -21.56 -7.35 5.43
N THR A 67 -20.88 -7.38 4.28
CA THR A 67 -20.22 -8.59 3.76
C THR A 67 -18.97 -8.95 4.56
N CYS A 68 -18.29 -7.93 5.07
CA CYS A 68 -17.09 -8.07 5.87
C CYS A 68 -17.42 -8.26 7.36
N GLY A 69 -17.18 -9.46 7.90
CA GLY A 69 -17.34 -9.69 9.33
C GLY A 69 -16.33 -8.92 10.19
N PRO A 70 -16.66 -8.58 11.45
CA PRO A 70 -15.69 -8.06 12.40
C PRO A 70 -14.61 -9.11 12.70
N VAL A 71 -13.40 -8.64 13.01
CA VAL A 71 -12.23 -9.49 13.24
C VAL A 71 -11.44 -9.08 14.48
N SER A 72 -10.60 -9.99 14.97
CA SER A 72 -9.65 -9.71 16.03
C SER A 72 -8.36 -9.08 15.49
N LEU A 73 -7.58 -8.44 16.37
CA LEU A 73 -6.24 -7.96 16.01
C LEU A 73 -5.37 -9.12 15.51
N GLY A 74 -4.72 -8.92 14.37
CA GLY A 74 -3.93 -9.95 13.68
C GLY A 74 -4.69 -10.72 12.61
N GLU A 75 -6.02 -10.66 12.58
CA GLU A 75 -6.80 -11.33 11.54
C GLU A 75 -6.94 -10.42 10.31
N PRO A 76 -6.63 -10.91 9.09
CA PRO A 76 -6.62 -10.08 7.89
C PRO A 76 -8.01 -9.54 7.54
N GLY A 77 -9.07 -10.27 7.89
CA GLY A 77 -10.44 -9.91 7.55
C GLY A 77 -10.60 -9.64 6.06
N CYS A 78 -11.02 -8.43 5.72
CA CYS A 78 -11.26 -8.04 4.33
C CYS A 78 -10.04 -7.47 3.61
N ILE A 79 -8.91 -7.34 4.31
CA ILE A 79 -7.63 -6.99 3.71
C ILE A 79 -7.05 -8.24 3.03
N TYR A 80 -6.84 -8.17 1.72
CA TYR A 80 -6.14 -9.20 0.96
C TYR A 80 -4.62 -9.08 1.12
N LYS A 81 -4.09 -7.85 1.08
CA LYS A 81 -2.66 -7.59 1.21
C LYS A 81 -2.34 -6.13 1.50
N VAL A 82 -1.32 -5.89 2.32
CA VAL A 82 -0.66 -4.58 2.42
C VAL A 82 0.56 -4.53 1.50
N ARG A 83 0.67 -3.44 0.74
CA ARG A 83 1.74 -3.13 -0.20
C ARG A 83 2.53 -1.93 0.33
N ARG A 84 3.72 -1.71 -0.22
CA ARG A 84 4.58 -0.56 0.11
C ARG A 84 3.89 0.80 -0.03
N TRP A 85 2.92 0.91 -0.92
CA TRP A 85 2.26 2.17 -1.27
C TRP A 85 0.79 2.18 -0.89
N GLY A 86 0.25 1.07 -0.39
CA GLY A 86 -1.17 1.03 -0.07
C GLY A 86 -1.68 -0.31 0.41
N LEU A 87 -2.98 -0.52 0.27
CA LEU A 87 -3.64 -1.76 0.67
C LEU A 87 -4.56 -2.28 -0.44
N ALA A 88 -4.80 -3.58 -0.42
CA ALA A 88 -5.75 -4.25 -1.27
C ALA A 88 -6.74 -5.00 -0.40
N CYS A 89 -8.03 -4.79 -0.63
CA CYS A 89 -9.11 -5.60 -0.07
C CYS A 89 -9.48 -6.74 -1.02
N TYR A 90 -10.18 -7.77 -0.54
CA TYR A 90 -10.59 -8.90 -1.36
C TYR A 90 -11.62 -8.48 -2.43
N PRO A 91 -11.35 -8.65 -3.73
CA PRO A 91 -12.32 -8.35 -4.79
C PRO A 91 -13.55 -9.27 -4.74
N SER A 92 -13.38 -10.52 -4.26
CA SER A 92 -14.47 -11.49 -4.14
C SER A 92 -15.60 -11.06 -3.19
N LEU A 93 -15.36 -10.07 -2.33
CA LEU A 93 -16.42 -9.51 -1.48
C LEU A 93 -17.41 -8.69 -2.31
N LEU A 94 -17.00 -8.14 -3.46
CA LEU A 94 -17.89 -7.40 -4.35
C LEU A 94 -18.97 -8.30 -4.96
N GLU A 95 -18.67 -9.58 -5.20
CA GLU A 95 -19.63 -10.56 -5.74
C GLU A 95 -20.81 -10.84 -4.78
N ARG A 96 -20.67 -10.45 -3.51
CA ARG A 96 -21.69 -10.59 -2.48
C ARG A 96 -22.45 -9.29 -2.21
N THR A 97 -22.16 -8.26 -3.01
CA THR A 97 -22.80 -6.95 -2.96
C THR A 97 -23.52 -6.68 -4.28
N ASP A 98 -24.37 -5.66 -4.33
CA ASP A 98 -25.00 -5.18 -5.57
C ASP A 98 -24.06 -4.31 -6.43
N PHE A 99 -22.73 -4.52 -6.33
CA PHE A 99 -21.74 -3.76 -7.08
C PHE A 99 -21.82 -4.10 -8.58
N ASP A 100 -22.18 -3.10 -9.39
CA ASP A 100 -22.28 -3.21 -10.85
C ASP A 100 -21.06 -2.54 -11.53
N PRO A 101 -20.03 -3.30 -11.94
CA PRO A 101 -18.84 -2.75 -12.57
C PRO A 101 -19.11 -2.17 -13.96
N TYR A 102 -20.17 -2.59 -14.65
CA TYR A 102 -20.46 -2.16 -16.02
C TYR A 102 -20.78 -0.67 -16.12
N ARG A 103 -21.21 -0.05 -15.02
CA ARG A 103 -21.44 1.40 -14.92
C ARG A 103 -20.15 2.22 -14.98
N LEU A 104 -19.00 1.59 -14.78
CA LEU A 104 -17.68 2.22 -14.78
C LEU A 104 -16.94 2.06 -16.11
N LEU A 105 -17.48 1.28 -17.05
CA LEU A 105 -16.89 1.09 -18.37
C LEU A 105 -16.84 2.41 -19.14
N THR A 106 -15.66 2.72 -19.63
CA THR A 106 -15.38 3.80 -20.57
C THR A 106 -15.33 3.29 -22.01
N ARG A 107 -15.01 2.00 -22.20
CA ARG A 107 -14.82 1.37 -23.51
C ARG A 107 -13.76 2.07 -24.36
N ASP A 108 -12.72 2.58 -23.71
CA ASP A 108 -11.59 3.25 -24.36
C ASP A 108 -10.62 2.20 -24.96
N PRO A 109 -10.57 2.05 -26.30
CA PRO A 109 -9.75 1.04 -26.95
C PRO A 109 -8.24 1.38 -26.91
N GLU A 110 -7.85 2.64 -26.71
CA GLU A 110 -6.44 3.02 -26.58
C GLU A 110 -5.90 2.62 -25.20
N ARG A 111 -6.72 2.81 -24.16
CA ARG A 111 -6.37 2.43 -22.79
C ARG A 111 -6.53 0.93 -22.52
N PHE A 112 -7.53 0.30 -23.14
CA PHE A 112 -7.87 -1.11 -22.94
C PHE A 112 -7.91 -1.86 -24.29
N PRO A 113 -6.75 -2.12 -24.92
CA PRO A 113 -6.68 -2.81 -26.21
C PRO A 113 -7.18 -4.27 -26.15
N GLY A 114 -7.23 -4.87 -24.96
CA GLY A 114 -7.82 -6.19 -24.70
C GLY A 114 -9.34 -6.17 -24.57
N GLY A 115 -9.99 -5.01 -24.76
CA GLY A 115 -11.44 -4.86 -24.74
C GLY A 115 -12.04 -4.82 -23.33
N GLU A 116 -13.34 -5.08 -23.26
CA GLU A 116 -14.17 -4.92 -22.05
C GLU A 116 -13.66 -5.77 -20.88
N ASP A 117 -13.22 -7.01 -21.13
CA ASP A 117 -12.70 -7.91 -20.07
C ASP A 117 -11.46 -7.31 -19.36
N GLN A 118 -10.57 -6.67 -20.13
CA GLN A 118 -9.41 -6.00 -19.56
C GLN A 118 -9.81 -4.80 -18.70
N GLU A 119 -10.81 -4.04 -19.16
CA GLU A 119 -11.33 -2.89 -18.43
C GLU A 119 -12.06 -3.31 -17.15
N LEU A 120 -12.90 -4.36 -17.21
CA LEU A 120 -13.58 -4.92 -16.04
C LEU A 120 -12.59 -5.39 -14.98
N LEU A 121 -11.54 -6.12 -15.38
CA LEU A 121 -10.49 -6.53 -14.45
C LEU A 121 -9.80 -5.31 -13.82
N HIS A 122 -9.51 -4.27 -14.61
CA HIS A 122 -8.95 -3.02 -14.09
C HIS A 122 -9.89 -2.37 -13.07
N ILE A 123 -11.19 -2.31 -13.35
CA ILE A 123 -12.22 -1.76 -12.45
C ILE A 123 -12.25 -2.54 -11.14
N TYR A 124 -12.38 -3.88 -11.18
CA TYR A 124 -12.41 -4.72 -9.97
C TYR A 124 -11.19 -4.50 -9.06
N LEU A 125 -10.00 -4.38 -9.66
CA LEU A 125 -8.79 -4.07 -8.91
C LEU A 125 -8.84 -2.64 -8.37
N ALA A 126 -9.19 -1.65 -9.20
CA ALA A 126 -9.18 -0.25 -8.83
C ALA A 126 -10.22 0.09 -7.74
N VAL A 127 -11.36 -0.59 -7.66
CA VAL A 127 -12.33 -0.34 -6.56
C VAL A 127 -11.93 -0.98 -5.22
N THR A 128 -10.93 -1.88 -5.22
CA THR A 128 -10.49 -2.62 -4.02
C THR A 128 -9.03 -2.36 -3.63
N HIS A 129 -8.25 -1.71 -4.49
CA HIS A 129 -6.84 -1.43 -4.27
C HIS A 129 -6.60 0.07 -4.17
N PHE A 130 -6.10 0.52 -3.03
CA PHE A 130 -5.93 1.92 -2.71
C PHE A 130 -4.46 2.23 -2.48
N ASP A 131 -3.92 3.19 -3.21
CA ASP A 131 -2.71 3.91 -2.81
C ASP A 131 -3.05 4.78 -1.59
N LEU A 132 -2.25 4.69 -0.52
CA LEU A 132 -2.45 5.54 0.67
C LEU A 132 -1.37 6.63 0.73
N PRO A 133 -1.65 7.78 1.34
CA PRO A 133 -0.67 8.86 1.51
C PRO A 133 0.58 8.39 2.24
N GLY A 134 1.75 8.52 1.60
CA GLY A 134 3.03 8.24 2.24
C GLY A 134 4.11 7.68 1.31
N TYR A 135 5.35 7.73 1.77
CA TYR A 135 6.51 7.31 0.99
C TYR A 135 6.72 5.79 0.98
N PHE A 136 6.68 5.16 2.15
CA PHE A 136 6.84 3.72 2.32
C PHE A 136 5.97 3.23 3.48
N ILE A 137 4.88 2.53 3.16
CA ILE A 137 3.98 1.92 4.13
C ILE A 137 4.58 0.63 4.65
N ILE A 138 4.50 0.46 5.97
CA ILE A 138 4.85 -0.76 6.68
C ILE A 138 3.61 -1.32 7.36
N ALA A 139 3.65 -2.63 7.62
CA ALA A 139 2.64 -3.32 8.41
C ALA A 139 3.32 -4.50 9.10
N ASP A 140 3.54 -4.39 10.39
CA ASP A 140 4.13 -5.44 11.21
C ASP A 140 3.44 -5.51 12.59
N PRO A 141 3.70 -6.53 13.43
CA PRO A 141 3.07 -6.68 14.74
C PRO A 141 3.27 -5.51 15.71
N VAL A 142 4.33 -4.71 15.54
CA VAL A 142 4.57 -3.49 16.34
C VAL A 142 3.86 -2.30 15.70
N TYR A 143 3.81 -2.28 14.37
CA TYR A 143 3.23 -1.21 13.56
C TYR A 143 2.12 -1.76 12.66
N PRO A 144 0.96 -2.16 13.22
CA PRO A 144 -0.10 -2.81 12.47
C PRO A 144 -0.76 -1.85 11.49
N LEU A 145 -1.30 -2.39 10.39
CA LEU A 145 -2.34 -1.70 9.61
C LEU A 145 -3.71 -2.18 10.06
N LEU A 146 -4.60 -1.24 10.36
CA LEU A 146 -5.95 -1.51 10.85
C LEU A 146 -6.97 -0.86 9.91
N LEU A 147 -8.04 -1.60 9.60
CA LEU A 147 -9.13 -1.18 8.76
C LEU A 147 -10.44 -1.26 9.55
N PHE A 148 -11.09 -0.12 9.72
CA PHE A 148 -12.37 0.01 10.40
C PHE A 148 -13.46 0.43 9.42
N ASP A 149 -14.65 -0.12 9.60
CA ASP A 149 -15.83 0.26 8.85
C ASP A 149 -16.41 1.60 9.32
N PRO A 150 -17.47 2.13 8.66
CA PRO A 150 -18.13 3.36 9.07
C PRO A 150 -18.69 3.34 10.50
N GLN A 151 -19.07 2.16 11.00
CA GLN A 151 -19.63 1.93 12.34
C GLN A 151 -18.52 1.92 13.42
N GLY A 152 -17.27 1.74 13.01
CA GLY A 152 -16.11 1.69 13.89
C GLY A 152 -15.69 0.27 14.30
N ASP A 153 -16.24 -0.75 13.66
CA ASP A 153 -15.84 -2.13 13.89
C ASP A 153 -14.51 -2.44 13.17
N LEU A 154 -13.62 -3.17 13.84
CA LEU A 154 -12.40 -3.65 13.21
C LEU A 154 -12.76 -4.76 12.22
N LYS A 155 -12.49 -4.52 10.94
CA LYS A 155 -12.82 -5.41 9.81
C LYS A 155 -11.61 -6.00 9.11
N GLY A 156 -10.42 -5.53 9.46
CA GLY A 156 -9.17 -6.08 8.97
C GLY A 156 -7.98 -5.57 9.77
N SER A 157 -7.04 -6.47 10.04
CA SER A 157 -5.75 -6.17 10.65
C SER A 157 -4.65 -6.89 9.88
N TRP A 158 -3.60 -6.17 9.48
CA TRP A 158 -2.48 -6.76 8.77
C TRP A 158 -1.16 -6.59 9.53
N LEU A 159 -0.53 -7.71 9.87
CA LEU A 159 0.74 -7.75 10.62
C LEU A 159 1.89 -8.37 9.83
N TRP A 160 1.65 -8.78 8.58
CA TRP A 160 2.63 -9.51 7.76
C TRP A 160 2.94 -8.78 6.47
N GLY A 161 3.35 -7.52 6.59
CA GLY A 161 3.70 -6.63 5.49
C GLY A 161 5.20 -6.33 5.44
N PRO A 162 5.58 -5.27 4.70
CA PRO A 162 6.92 -4.71 4.79
C PRO A 162 7.21 -4.27 6.23
N THR A 163 8.39 -4.57 6.75
CA THR A 163 8.82 -4.12 8.10
C THR A 163 9.64 -2.84 8.03
N TYR A 164 9.86 -2.20 9.18
CA TYR A 164 10.68 -0.98 9.27
C TYR A 164 12.12 -1.17 8.76
N ALA A 165 12.82 -2.23 9.18
CA ALA A 165 14.14 -2.58 8.66
C ALA A 165 14.13 -2.82 7.15
N GLY A 166 13.08 -3.48 6.64
CA GLY A 166 12.89 -3.69 5.21
C GLY A 166 12.77 -2.39 4.42
N ALA A 167 11.99 -1.44 4.94
CA ALA A 167 11.84 -0.11 4.37
C ALA A 167 13.19 0.63 4.32
N LEU A 168 13.93 0.65 5.44
CA LEU A 168 15.23 1.31 5.51
C LEU A 168 16.26 0.66 4.57
N ALA A 169 16.32 -0.67 4.49
CA ALA A 169 17.22 -1.38 3.57
C ALA A 169 16.91 -1.06 2.10
N TRP A 170 15.63 -0.98 1.75
CA TRP A 170 15.20 -0.54 0.42
C TRP A 170 15.68 0.89 0.13
N MET A 171 15.51 1.83 1.08
CA MET A 171 15.94 3.22 0.90
C MET A 171 17.47 3.36 0.79
N VAL A 172 18.21 2.74 1.71
CA VAL A 172 19.69 2.75 1.72
C VAL A 172 20.24 2.20 0.42
N SER A 173 19.64 1.14 -0.12
CA SER A 173 20.08 0.52 -1.37
C SER A 173 19.59 1.21 -2.64
N GLY A 174 18.73 2.23 -2.53
CA GLY A 174 18.07 2.85 -3.70
C GLY A 174 17.15 1.88 -4.44
N GLY A 175 16.45 1.02 -3.71
CA GLY A 175 15.48 0.06 -4.23
C GLY A 175 16.04 -1.27 -4.71
N LYS A 176 17.35 -1.51 -4.54
CA LYS A 176 18.02 -2.74 -4.97
C LYS A 176 17.76 -3.93 -4.03
N VAL A 177 17.58 -3.67 -2.73
CA VAL A 177 17.29 -4.70 -1.72
C VAL A 177 15.80 -4.74 -1.40
N ARG A 178 15.24 -5.95 -1.39
CA ARG A 178 13.85 -6.24 -1.03
C ARG A 178 13.85 -7.34 0.03
N ALA A 179 13.92 -6.94 1.29
CA ALA A 179 13.94 -7.85 2.42
C ALA A 179 12.86 -7.44 3.41
N THR A 180 12.16 -8.41 4.00
CA THR A 180 11.15 -8.15 5.03
C THR A 180 11.72 -8.21 6.43
N PHE A 181 12.89 -8.80 6.67
CA PHE A 181 13.49 -8.99 8.01
C PHE A 181 12.55 -9.64 9.04
N GLU A 182 11.51 -10.33 8.57
CA GLU A 182 10.43 -10.84 9.42
C GLU A 182 10.93 -11.91 10.40
N GLN A 183 11.71 -12.87 9.92
CA GLN A 183 12.26 -13.93 10.76
C GLN A 183 13.23 -13.38 11.82
N VAL A 184 14.11 -12.44 11.45
CA VAL A 184 15.04 -11.81 12.40
C VAL A 184 14.26 -11.08 13.49
N ARG A 185 13.21 -10.35 13.11
CA ARG A 185 12.33 -9.64 14.06
C ARG A 185 11.65 -10.59 15.04
N GLN A 186 11.17 -11.74 14.57
CA GLN A 186 10.46 -12.73 15.39
C GLN A 186 11.40 -13.51 16.32
N LEU A 187 12.59 -13.86 15.84
CA LEU A 187 13.51 -14.76 16.54
C LEU A 187 14.55 -14.01 17.36
N GLU A 188 14.98 -12.83 16.92
CA GLU A 188 16.10 -12.06 17.48
C GLU A 188 15.78 -10.54 17.49
N PRO A 189 14.86 -10.09 18.36
CA PRO A 189 14.36 -8.71 18.36
C PRO A 189 15.45 -7.66 18.64
N ASP A 190 16.44 -7.99 19.46
CA ASP A 190 17.58 -7.10 19.74
C ASP A 190 18.46 -6.90 18.50
N LEU A 191 18.76 -8.00 17.79
CA LEU A 191 19.47 -7.94 16.50
C LEU A 191 18.67 -7.14 15.47
N TYR A 192 17.35 -7.28 15.44
CA TYR A 192 16.51 -6.48 14.57
C TYR A 192 16.64 -4.99 14.88
N ALA A 193 16.62 -4.59 16.16
CA ALA A 193 16.81 -3.21 16.57
C ALA A 193 18.19 -2.67 16.20
N GLU A 194 19.25 -3.48 16.34
CA GLU A 194 20.60 -3.12 15.90
C GLU A 194 20.67 -2.88 14.38
N VAL A 195 20.07 -3.78 13.59
CA VAL A 195 19.96 -3.64 12.12
C VAL A 195 19.25 -2.35 11.76
N VAL A 196 18.12 -2.03 12.40
CA VAL A 196 17.42 -0.75 12.22
C VAL A 196 18.36 0.43 12.52
N GLY A 197 19.08 0.38 13.65
CA GLY A 197 20.02 1.42 14.04
C GLY A 197 21.14 1.64 13.01
N ILE A 198 21.72 0.57 12.48
CA ILE A 198 22.73 0.61 11.43
C ILE A 198 22.16 1.22 10.15
N LEU A 199 21.01 0.74 9.68
CA LEU A 199 20.40 1.21 8.44
C LEU A 199 20.03 2.70 8.51
N ARG A 200 19.53 3.18 9.66
CA ARG A 200 19.28 4.61 9.88
C ARG A 200 20.55 5.45 9.78
N LYS A 201 21.65 5.01 10.41
CA LYS A 201 22.95 5.69 10.32
C LYS A 201 23.45 5.74 8.87
N MET A 202 23.34 4.64 8.13
CA MET A 202 23.72 4.58 6.72
C MET A 202 22.89 5.52 5.85
N LEU A 203 21.56 5.58 6.07
CA LEU A 203 20.68 6.47 5.33
C LEU A 203 21.03 7.95 5.56
N GLN A 204 21.31 8.32 6.81
CA GLN A 204 21.75 9.66 7.18
C GLN A 204 23.11 10.02 6.53
N ALA A 205 24.08 9.11 6.55
CA ALA A 205 25.38 9.32 5.92
C ALA A 205 25.26 9.55 4.41
N ARG A 206 24.43 8.76 3.72
CA ARG A 206 24.20 8.87 2.28
C ARG A 206 23.60 10.22 1.89
N ARG A 207 22.68 10.77 2.71
CA ARG A 207 22.10 12.10 2.51
C ARG A 207 23.12 13.22 2.64
N ARG A 208 24.09 13.11 3.54
CA ARG A 208 25.19 14.09 3.66
C ARG A 208 26.06 14.12 2.41
N GLN A 209 26.24 12.96 1.77
CA GLN A 209 27.02 12.84 0.54
C GLN A 209 26.24 13.28 -0.71
N HIS A 210 24.91 13.17 -0.69
CA HIS A 210 24.02 13.51 -1.79
C HIS A 210 22.83 14.32 -1.24
N PRO A 211 23.02 15.62 -0.93
CA PRO A 211 21.93 16.45 -0.47
C PRO A 211 20.82 16.51 -1.54
N PRO A 212 19.53 16.52 -1.14
CA PRO A 212 18.44 16.70 -2.09
C PRO A 212 18.67 18.02 -2.86
N ARG A 213 18.53 17.99 -4.18
CA ARG A 213 18.56 19.21 -4.98
C ARG A 213 17.40 20.09 -4.51
N ALA A 214 17.69 21.35 -4.17
CA ALA A 214 16.65 22.33 -3.92
C ALA A 214 15.87 22.52 -5.23
N GLU A 215 14.55 22.31 -5.17
CA GLU A 215 13.60 22.71 -6.22
C GLU A 215 13.39 24.23 -6.18
#